data_AF-A0A497PEG4-F1
#
_entry.id   AF-A0A497PEG4-F1
#
_cell.length_a   1.000
_cell.length_b   1.000
_cell.length_c   1.000
_cell.angle_alpha   90.00
_cell.angle_beta   90.00
_cell.angle_gamma   90.00
#
_symmetry.space_group_name_H-M   'P 1'
#
loop_
_entity.id
_entity.type
_entity.pdbx_description
1 polymer ?
#
loop_
_entity_poly.entity_id
_entity_poly.type
_entity_poly.pdbx_seq_one_letter_code
_entity_poly.pdbx_strand_id
1 'polypeptide(L)'
;MSSSRRSILGIWVIERETGRNIVARAYAGIDVDMDLIAPFLSATHTFIDRAANDQLKTIDTEGSRYVWVGNEHLLLVMVVSKAARIGHMRFLLEYALDEFMKTMIPEGTDLGAMLKKWQGSPETFSAFGKFLDELVAQYEVTDESLIAGKSMDCLEVYNHLFREIMRVDVGRNVKKRIVKDIQSKIEPLIERYPFLSSVPVDEAGLEVLEINVLSNDIPYKILREALEDLFRVVSQCVRQNVDPDKYQANIFNNVMRYVKEDLRRLQTYAILDDVVRYLF
;
A
#
# COMPACT_ATOMS: atom_id res chain seq x y z
N MET A 1 -19.23 3.67 -6.07
CA MET A 1 -18.42 4.91 -6.00
C MET A 1 -17.12 4.56 -5.31
N SER A 2 -16.05 4.31 -6.07
CA SER A 2 -14.74 3.99 -5.52
C SER A 2 -14.15 5.24 -4.87
N SER A 3 -13.94 5.21 -3.56
CA SER A 3 -13.05 6.16 -2.91
C SER A 3 -11.62 5.82 -3.34
N SER A 4 -11.19 6.34 -4.50
CA SER A 4 -9.78 6.21 -4.91
C SER A 4 -8.93 7.02 -3.94
N ARG A 5 -8.40 6.36 -2.91
CA ARG A 5 -7.58 7.02 -1.90
C ARG A 5 -6.20 7.25 -2.51
N ARG A 6 -6.08 8.29 -3.35
CA ARG A 6 -4.82 8.65 -4.02
C ARG A 6 -3.73 8.90 -2.99
N SER A 7 -2.54 8.38 -3.24
CA SER A 7 -1.37 8.66 -2.43
C SER A 7 -0.86 10.09 -2.65
N ILE A 8 -0.96 10.60 -3.87
CA ILE A 8 -0.54 11.95 -4.26
C ILE A 8 -1.77 12.84 -4.40
N LEU A 9 -1.84 13.89 -3.57
CA LEU A 9 -2.96 14.83 -3.52
C LEU A 9 -2.73 16.06 -4.41
N GLY A 10 -1.48 16.49 -4.53
CA GLY A 10 -1.06 17.55 -5.45
C GLY A 10 0.44 17.70 -5.56
N ILE A 11 0.89 18.38 -6.63
CA ILE A 11 2.29 18.70 -6.92
C ILE A 11 2.39 20.17 -7.34
N TRP A 12 3.40 20.86 -6.81
CA TRP A 12 3.74 22.24 -7.14
C TRP A 12 5.21 22.36 -7.49
N VAL A 13 5.49 23.19 -8.49
CA VAL A 13 6.84 23.61 -8.88
C VAL A 13 6.92 25.10 -8.63
N ILE A 14 7.84 25.51 -7.77
CA ILE A 14 7.91 26.87 -7.24
C ILE A 14 9.31 27.44 -7.54
N GLU A 15 9.35 28.65 -8.07
CA GLU A 15 10.58 29.44 -8.16
C GLU A 15 10.98 29.92 -6.76
N ARG A 16 12.18 29.57 -6.30
CA ARG A 16 12.65 29.86 -4.93
C ARG A 16 12.87 31.34 -4.66
N GLU A 17 13.36 32.09 -5.65
CA GLU A 17 13.72 33.51 -5.47
C GLU A 17 12.47 34.38 -5.25
N THR A 18 11.38 34.09 -5.96
CA THR A 18 10.17 34.93 -5.93
C THR A 18 8.94 34.25 -5.35
N GLY A 19 9.00 32.93 -5.06
CA GLY A 19 7.85 32.13 -4.65
C GLY A 19 6.80 31.92 -5.73
N ARG A 20 7.11 32.20 -7.00
CA ARG A 20 6.15 32.09 -8.12
C ARG A 20 5.87 30.61 -8.43
N ASN A 21 4.59 30.27 -8.56
CA ASN A 21 4.18 28.94 -9.03
C ASN A 21 4.45 28.81 -10.53
N ILE A 22 5.35 27.91 -10.89
CA ILE A 22 5.69 27.55 -12.26
C ILE A 22 4.68 26.53 -12.80
N VAL A 23 4.37 25.51 -12.01
CA VAL A 23 3.33 24.51 -12.30
C VAL A 23 2.60 24.16 -11.02
N ALA A 24 1.28 24.05 -11.09
CA ALA A 24 0.42 23.57 -10.02
C ALA A 24 -0.50 22.47 -10.56
N ARG A 25 -0.56 21.34 -9.86
CA ARG A 25 -1.44 20.20 -10.15
C ARG A 25 -2.10 19.73 -8.87
N ALA A 26 -3.42 19.83 -8.79
CA ALA A 26 -4.21 19.21 -7.73
C ALA A 26 -5.01 18.07 -8.31
N TYR A 27 -5.06 16.95 -7.59
CA TYR A 27 -5.65 15.71 -8.08
C TYR A 27 -6.91 15.29 -7.33
N ALA A 28 -6.90 15.34 -6.00
CA ALA A 28 -8.05 14.98 -5.17
C ALA A 28 -7.98 15.60 -3.77
N GLY A 29 -9.12 16.08 -3.26
CA GLY A 29 -9.28 16.48 -1.85
C GLY A 29 -8.52 17.74 -1.42
N ILE A 30 -7.90 18.45 -2.36
CA ILE A 30 -7.26 19.74 -2.16
C ILE A 30 -7.92 20.67 -3.17
N ASP A 31 -8.76 21.59 -2.68
CA ASP A 31 -9.06 22.78 -3.47
C ASP A 31 -7.72 23.47 -3.75
N VAL A 32 -7.52 23.94 -4.99
CA VAL A 32 -6.30 24.63 -5.45
C VAL A 32 -6.23 25.99 -4.75
N ASP A 33 -6.16 25.99 -3.44
CA ASP A 33 -6.11 27.18 -2.65
C ASP A 33 -4.64 27.50 -2.42
N MET A 34 -4.22 28.61 -3.01
CA MET A 34 -2.89 29.18 -2.81
C MET A 34 -2.61 29.42 -1.31
N ASP A 35 -3.67 29.51 -0.51
CA ASP A 35 -3.67 29.60 0.95
C ASP A 35 -3.14 28.35 1.67
N LEU A 36 -3.02 27.19 1.02
CA LEU A 36 -2.35 26.00 1.58
C LEU A 36 -0.83 26.03 1.38
N ILE A 37 -0.37 26.67 0.30
CA ILE A 37 1.06 26.77 -0.03
C ILE A 37 1.69 27.93 0.72
N ALA A 38 0.98 29.03 0.98
CA ALA A 38 1.52 30.18 1.71
C ALA A 38 2.01 29.82 3.13
N PRO A 39 1.29 29.03 3.95
CA PRO A 39 1.78 28.49 5.21
C PRO A 39 2.96 27.53 5.03
N PHE A 40 2.97 26.70 3.98
CA PHE A 40 4.12 25.85 3.65
C PHE A 40 5.34 26.71 3.32
N LEU A 41 5.26 27.67 2.39
CA LEU A 41 6.36 28.57 2.02
C LEU A 41 6.82 29.43 3.20
N SER A 42 5.90 29.92 4.03
CA SER A 42 6.23 30.67 5.26
C SER A 42 6.98 29.80 6.29
N ALA A 43 6.50 28.57 6.52
CA ALA A 43 7.18 27.60 7.35
C ALA A 43 8.53 27.18 6.76
N THR A 44 8.60 27.00 5.44
CA THR A 44 9.80 26.57 4.73
C THR A 44 10.85 27.69 4.68
N HIS A 45 10.48 28.97 4.55
CA HIS A 45 11.42 30.09 4.72
C HIS A 45 11.99 30.13 6.14
N THR A 46 11.13 29.93 7.16
CA THR A 46 11.56 29.88 8.56
C THR A 46 12.43 28.65 8.87
N PHE A 47 12.21 27.53 8.17
CA PHE A 47 12.93 26.26 8.36
C PHE A 47 14.19 26.14 7.49
N ILE A 48 14.19 26.59 6.23
CA ILE A 48 15.36 26.57 5.33
C ILE A 48 16.48 27.41 5.93
N ASP A 49 16.16 28.56 6.52
CA ASP A 49 17.15 29.42 7.18
C ASP A 49 17.70 28.82 8.49
N ARG A 50 16.99 27.88 9.13
CA ARG A 50 17.39 27.25 10.40
C ARG A 50 17.92 25.82 10.27
N ALA A 51 17.55 25.11 9.21
CA ALA A 51 17.85 23.70 8.97
C ALA A 51 18.65 23.56 7.67
N ALA A 52 19.79 24.23 7.60
CA ALA A 52 20.87 24.00 6.62
C ALA A 52 21.49 22.59 6.70
N ASN A 53 20.72 21.59 7.13
CA ASN A 53 21.06 20.17 7.07
C ASN A 53 20.05 19.48 6.17
N ASP A 54 20.58 18.85 5.11
CA ASP A 54 19.93 18.05 4.04
C ASP A 54 18.93 16.95 4.47
N GLN A 55 18.57 16.87 5.76
CA GLN A 55 17.83 15.75 6.33
C GLN A 55 16.32 15.97 6.44
N LEU A 56 15.83 17.21 6.59
CA LEU A 56 14.39 17.48 6.68
C LEU A 56 13.84 17.79 5.29
N LYS A 57 13.27 16.76 4.64
CA LYS A 57 12.56 16.85 3.34
C LYS A 57 11.07 16.50 3.45
N THR A 58 10.55 16.47 4.68
CA THR A 58 9.14 16.19 4.95
C THR A 58 8.57 16.99 6.11
N ILE A 59 7.33 17.46 5.98
CA ILE A 59 6.54 18.12 7.04
C ILE A 59 5.22 17.37 7.17
N ASP A 60 4.90 16.96 8.38
CA ASP A 60 3.64 16.29 8.71
C ASP A 60 2.61 17.30 9.20
N THR A 61 1.42 17.32 8.59
CA THR A 61 0.25 18.06 9.10
C THR A 61 -0.77 17.09 9.71
N GLU A 62 -1.95 17.57 10.11
CA GLU A 62 -3.01 16.69 10.64
C GLU A 62 -3.51 15.69 9.59
N GLY A 63 -3.81 16.15 8.37
CA GLY A 63 -4.42 15.32 7.32
C GLY A 63 -3.46 14.82 6.24
N SER A 64 -2.29 15.44 6.09
CA SER A 64 -1.40 15.18 4.96
C SER A 64 0.07 15.25 5.36
N ARG A 65 0.95 14.94 4.40
CA ARG A 65 2.38 15.14 4.52
C ARG A 65 2.88 15.87 3.29
N TYR A 66 3.76 16.83 3.51
CA TYR A 66 4.46 17.55 2.47
C TYR A 66 5.81 16.87 2.28
N VAL A 67 6.17 16.57 1.05
CA VAL A 67 7.48 16.05 0.64
C VAL A 67 8.03 17.03 -0.38
N TRP A 68 9.31 17.40 -0.27
CA TRP A 68 9.89 18.32 -1.25
C TRP A 68 11.32 17.97 -1.62
N VAL A 69 11.70 18.45 -2.80
CA VAL A 69 13.08 18.49 -3.30
C VAL A 69 13.29 19.84 -3.97
N GLY A 70 14.53 20.30 -4.03
CA GLY A 70 14.81 21.56 -4.70
C GLY A 70 16.29 21.71 -5.00
N ASN A 71 16.58 22.63 -5.90
CA ASN A 71 17.92 23.12 -6.20
C ASN A 71 18.00 24.62 -5.87
N GLU A 72 18.99 25.33 -6.39
CA GLU A 72 19.16 26.77 -6.16
C GLU A 72 17.95 27.61 -6.59
N HIS A 73 17.26 27.23 -7.66
CA HIS A 73 16.21 28.05 -8.28
C HIS A 73 14.79 27.49 -8.13
N LEU A 74 14.65 26.18 -7.94
CA LEU A 74 13.36 25.48 -7.94
C LEU A 74 13.14 24.73 -6.63
N LEU A 75 11.87 24.69 -6.23
CA LEU A 75 11.36 23.87 -5.16
C LEU A 75 10.15 23.10 -5.70
N LEU A 76 10.25 21.77 -5.74
CA LEU A 76 9.14 20.89 -6.07
C LEU A 76 8.55 20.35 -4.77
N VAL A 77 7.25 20.52 -4.60
CA VAL A 77 6.51 20.14 -3.40
C VAL A 77 5.40 19.19 -3.80
N MET A 78 5.32 18.07 -3.10
CA MET A 78 4.25 17.09 -3.24
C MET A 78 3.48 17.00 -1.93
N VAL A 79 2.16 17.14 -2.00
CA VAL A 79 1.28 16.87 -0.87
C VAL A 79 0.75 15.47 -1.03
N VAL A 80 0.98 14.64 -0.01
CA VAL A 80 0.69 13.21 -0.05
C VAL A 80 -0.17 12.80 1.14
N SER A 81 -0.89 11.70 0.99
CA SER A 81 -1.62 11.07 2.09
C SER A 81 -0.64 10.53 3.14
N LYS A 82 -1.11 10.39 4.39
CA LYS A 82 -0.29 9.82 5.49
C LYS A 82 0.18 8.39 5.23
N ALA A 83 -0.50 7.67 4.34
CA ALA A 83 -0.16 6.30 3.96
C ALA A 83 0.93 6.21 2.87
N ALA A 84 1.28 7.33 2.23
CA ALA A 84 2.23 7.34 1.13
C ALA A 84 3.66 7.00 1.56
N ARG A 85 4.37 6.26 0.71
CA ARG A 85 5.76 5.83 0.94
C ARG A 85 6.73 6.95 0.57
N ILE A 86 7.27 7.61 1.59
CA ILE A 86 8.10 8.82 1.42
C ILE A 86 9.34 8.62 0.56
N GLY A 87 9.98 7.45 0.64
CA GLY A 87 11.11 7.12 -0.24
C GLY A 87 10.73 7.20 -1.72
N HIS A 88 9.56 6.68 -2.09
CA HIS A 88 9.06 6.73 -3.47
C HIS A 88 8.67 8.16 -3.87
N MET A 89 8.01 8.91 -2.97
CA MET A 89 7.63 10.30 -3.24
C MET A 89 8.86 11.17 -3.52
N ARG A 90 9.93 10.98 -2.74
CA ARG A 90 11.21 11.65 -2.97
C ARG A 90 11.83 11.26 -4.30
N PHE A 91 11.89 9.97 -4.62
CA PHE A 91 12.41 9.51 -5.90
C PHE A 91 11.64 10.11 -7.10
N LEU A 92 10.30 10.13 -7.03
CA LEU A 92 9.48 10.76 -8.07
C LEU A 92 9.76 12.25 -8.22
N LEU A 93 9.92 12.96 -7.10
CA LEU A 93 10.26 14.38 -7.09
C LEU A 93 11.66 14.65 -7.64
N GLU A 94 12.66 13.84 -7.28
CA GLU A 94 14.04 13.93 -7.80
C GLU A 94 14.04 13.67 -9.31
N TYR A 95 13.33 12.63 -9.77
CA TYR A 95 13.16 12.33 -11.19
C TYR A 95 12.46 13.48 -11.95
N ALA A 96 11.41 14.05 -11.37
CA ALA A 96 10.70 15.17 -11.97
C ALA A 96 11.56 16.44 -12.04
N LEU A 97 12.37 16.71 -11.01
CA LEU A 97 13.32 17.82 -11.02
C LEU A 97 14.37 17.62 -12.13
N ASP A 98 14.96 16.43 -12.22
CA ASP A 98 15.93 16.10 -13.27
C ASP A 98 15.32 16.26 -14.66
N GLU A 99 14.09 15.80 -14.86
CA GLU A 99 13.38 15.92 -16.14
C GLU A 99 13.09 17.39 -16.48
N PHE A 100 12.70 18.20 -15.50
CA PHE A 100 12.52 19.64 -15.68
C PHE A 100 13.82 20.27 -16.19
N MET A 101 14.93 19.97 -15.52
CA MET A 101 16.23 20.54 -15.86
C MET A 101 16.69 20.13 -17.27
N LYS A 102 16.34 18.90 -17.72
CA LYS A 102 16.72 18.38 -19.05
C LYS A 102 15.84 18.89 -20.18
N THR A 103 14.54 19.06 -19.94
CA THR A 103 13.56 19.25 -21.01
C THR A 103 12.98 20.66 -21.10
N MET A 104 12.97 21.40 -19.99
CA MET A 104 12.40 22.75 -19.94
C MET A 104 13.45 23.84 -20.04
N ILE A 105 14.73 23.51 -19.91
CA ILE A 105 15.84 24.45 -19.97
C ILE A 105 16.56 24.28 -21.32
N PRO A 106 16.50 25.28 -22.21
CA PRO A 106 17.23 25.21 -23.47
C PRO A 106 18.74 25.10 -23.23
N GLU A 107 19.42 24.31 -24.06
CA GLU A 107 20.88 24.14 -23.97
C GLU A 107 21.60 25.49 -23.97
N GLY A 108 22.55 25.65 -23.04
CA GLY A 108 23.33 26.89 -22.88
C GLY A 108 22.59 28.05 -22.20
N THR A 109 21.38 27.82 -21.69
CA THR A 109 20.63 28.83 -20.92
C THR A 109 20.73 28.57 -19.43
N ASP A 110 21.02 29.62 -18.66
CA ASP A 110 20.94 29.57 -17.20
C ASP A 110 19.48 29.67 -16.72
N LEU A 111 19.09 28.79 -15.79
CA LEU A 111 17.71 28.73 -15.29
C LEU A 111 17.29 30.03 -14.60
N GLY A 112 18.17 30.61 -13.77
CA GLY A 112 17.88 31.86 -13.07
C GLY A 112 17.63 33.01 -14.06
N ALA A 113 18.46 33.12 -15.09
CA ALA A 113 18.27 34.10 -16.16
C ALA A 113 16.98 33.88 -16.95
N MET A 114 16.59 32.63 -17.18
CA MET A 114 15.34 32.28 -17.86
C MET A 114 14.12 32.68 -17.03
N LEU A 115 14.09 32.34 -15.74
CA LEU A 115 12.98 32.63 -14.84
C LEU A 115 12.82 34.15 -14.58
N LYS A 116 13.92 34.91 -14.59
CA LYS A 116 13.89 36.39 -14.52
C LYS A 116 13.24 37.04 -15.74
N LYS A 117 13.42 36.46 -16.93
CA LYS A 117 12.81 36.94 -18.18
C LYS A 117 11.38 36.44 -18.37
N TRP A 118 11.01 35.36 -17.69
CA TRP A 118 9.69 34.78 -17.78
C TRP A 118 8.65 35.66 -17.09
N GLN A 119 7.61 36.03 -17.84
CA GLN A 119 6.53 36.91 -17.38
C GLN A 119 5.35 36.17 -16.73
N GLY A 120 5.51 34.87 -16.42
CA GLY A 120 4.46 34.10 -15.76
C GLY A 120 3.42 33.47 -16.69
N SER A 121 3.69 33.31 -17.99
CA SER A 121 2.77 32.64 -18.92
C SER A 121 2.58 31.17 -18.53
N PRO A 122 1.36 30.73 -18.18
CA PRO A 122 1.09 29.34 -17.79
C PRO A 122 1.34 28.33 -18.92
N GLU A 123 1.31 28.74 -20.19
CA GLU A 123 1.54 27.83 -21.32
C GLU A 123 3.00 27.36 -21.38
N THR A 124 3.93 28.17 -20.88
CA THR A 124 5.39 27.95 -20.99
C THR A 124 5.80 26.58 -20.45
N PHE A 125 5.18 26.12 -19.37
CA PHE A 125 5.51 24.86 -18.69
C PHE A 125 4.37 23.83 -18.76
N SER A 126 3.40 24.04 -19.65
CA SER A 126 2.23 23.17 -19.79
C SER A 126 2.60 21.71 -20.11
N ALA A 127 3.65 21.50 -20.93
CA ALA A 127 4.19 20.18 -21.26
C ALA A 127 4.73 19.46 -20.02
N PHE A 128 5.50 20.16 -19.18
CA PHE A 128 5.99 19.59 -17.92
C PHE A 128 4.86 19.24 -16.97
N GLY A 129 3.82 20.08 -16.91
CA GLY A 129 2.64 19.76 -16.12
C GLY A 129 1.95 18.46 -16.58
N LYS A 130 1.86 18.19 -17.89
CA LYS A 130 1.32 16.91 -18.41
C LYS A 130 2.20 15.73 -18.05
N PHE A 131 3.52 15.91 -18.13
CA PHE A 131 4.47 14.89 -17.68
C PHE A 131 4.27 14.55 -16.19
N LEU A 132 4.04 15.54 -15.32
CA LEU A 132 3.70 15.30 -13.91
C LEU A 132 2.39 14.53 -13.76
N ASP A 133 1.36 14.86 -14.55
CA ASP A 133 0.07 14.15 -14.53
C ASP A 133 0.26 12.66 -14.90
N GLU A 134 1.06 12.38 -15.92
CA GLU A 134 1.40 11.01 -16.36
C GLU A 134 2.24 10.26 -15.31
N LEU A 135 3.24 10.92 -14.74
CA LEU A 135 4.10 10.34 -13.70
C LEU A 135 3.30 9.94 -12.46
N VAL A 136 2.35 10.77 -12.04
CA VAL A 136 1.44 10.47 -10.92
C VAL A 136 0.51 9.32 -11.28
N ALA A 137 -0.10 9.34 -12.46
CA ALA A 137 -0.99 8.27 -12.90
C ALA A 137 -0.29 6.90 -12.92
N GLN A 138 0.95 6.84 -13.42
CA GLN A 138 1.75 5.62 -13.43
C GLN A 138 2.07 5.12 -12.03
N TYR A 139 2.41 6.03 -11.10
CA TYR A 139 2.66 5.66 -9.71
C TYR A 139 1.44 5.05 -9.04
N GLU A 140 0.27 5.71 -9.13
CA GLU A 140 -0.94 5.24 -8.46
C GLU A 140 -1.36 3.86 -8.98
N VAL A 141 -1.31 3.63 -10.30
CA VAL A 141 -1.59 2.31 -10.90
C VAL A 141 -0.61 1.24 -10.41
N THR A 142 0.67 1.58 -10.28
CA THR A 142 1.71 0.65 -9.84
C THR A 142 1.58 0.29 -8.36
N ASP A 143 1.27 1.27 -7.50
CA ASP A 143 1.11 1.02 -6.06
C ASP A 143 -0.15 0.19 -5.76
N GLU A 144 -1.27 0.48 -6.45
CA GLU A 144 -2.48 -0.36 -6.39
C GLU A 144 -2.19 -1.80 -6.82
N SER A 145 -1.48 -1.98 -7.94
CA SER A 145 -1.09 -3.29 -8.46
C SER A 145 -0.19 -4.06 -7.49
N LEU A 146 0.74 -3.37 -6.83
CA LEU A 146 1.64 -3.98 -5.85
C LEU A 146 0.90 -4.43 -4.58
N ILE A 147 -0.06 -3.63 -4.10
CA ILE A 147 -0.90 -4.02 -2.96
C ILE A 147 -1.79 -5.21 -3.33
N ALA A 148 -2.40 -5.20 -4.51
CA ALA A 148 -3.21 -6.31 -5.00
C ALA A 148 -2.39 -7.60 -5.11
N GLY A 149 -1.18 -7.54 -5.69
CA GLY A 149 -0.25 -8.67 -5.76
C GLY A 149 0.09 -9.22 -4.38
N LYS A 150 0.43 -8.33 -3.43
CA LYS A 150 0.71 -8.72 -2.04
C LYS A 150 -0.48 -9.42 -1.37
N SER A 151 -1.69 -8.91 -1.59
CA SER A 151 -2.93 -9.50 -1.05
C SER A 151 -3.21 -10.86 -1.66
N MET A 152 -3.06 -11.02 -2.97
CA MET A 152 -3.26 -12.30 -3.66
C MET A 152 -2.24 -13.35 -3.23
N ASP A 153 -0.96 -12.97 -3.13
CA ASP A 153 0.08 -13.88 -2.64
C ASP A 153 -0.21 -14.37 -1.21
N CYS A 154 -0.65 -13.45 -0.34
CA CYS A 154 -1.03 -13.79 1.03
C CYS A 154 -2.22 -14.77 1.06
N LEU A 155 -3.25 -14.51 0.26
CA LEU A 155 -4.41 -15.40 0.13
C LEU A 155 -4.02 -16.80 -0.33
N GLU A 156 -3.14 -16.91 -1.34
CA GLU A 156 -2.66 -18.18 -1.85
C GLU A 156 -1.95 -18.99 -0.76
N VAL A 157 -1.07 -18.35 0.02
CA VAL A 157 -0.36 -19.02 1.11
C VAL A 157 -1.32 -19.57 2.16
N TYR A 158 -2.30 -18.77 2.59
CA TYR A 158 -3.32 -19.25 3.53
C TYR A 158 -4.21 -20.33 2.92
N ASN A 159 -4.59 -20.22 1.65
CA ASN A 159 -5.41 -21.21 0.95
C ASN A 159 -4.74 -22.59 0.96
N HIS A 160 -3.44 -22.63 0.68
CA HIS A 160 -2.65 -23.85 0.79
C HIS A 160 -2.63 -24.39 2.21
N LEU A 161 -2.38 -23.53 3.21
CA LEU A 161 -2.40 -23.95 4.61
C LEU A 161 -3.75 -24.55 5.03
N PHE A 162 -4.87 -23.93 4.66
CA PHE A 162 -6.21 -24.45 4.93
C PHE A 162 -6.42 -25.83 4.30
N ARG A 163 -6.03 -25.98 3.03
CA ARG A 163 -6.11 -27.27 2.32
C ARG A 163 -5.25 -28.35 2.97
N GLU A 164 -4.01 -28.04 3.36
CA GLU A 164 -3.12 -29.00 4.01
C GLU A 164 -3.61 -29.39 5.41
N ILE A 165 -4.19 -28.46 6.18
CA ILE A 165 -4.82 -28.77 7.47
C ILE A 165 -6.01 -29.73 7.28
N MET A 166 -6.81 -29.53 6.24
CA MET A 166 -8.01 -30.33 5.94
C MET A 166 -7.73 -31.68 5.26
N ARG A 167 -6.47 -31.97 4.92
CA ARG A 167 -6.00 -33.28 4.43
C ARG A 167 -5.85 -34.35 5.50
N VAL A 168 -6.24 -34.04 6.74
CA VAL A 168 -6.20 -34.98 7.85
C VAL A 168 -6.96 -36.28 7.55
N ASP A 169 -6.32 -37.42 7.86
CA ASP A 169 -6.85 -38.75 7.54
C ASP A 169 -7.92 -39.20 8.54
N VAL A 170 -9.15 -38.77 8.25
CA VAL A 170 -10.35 -39.09 9.02
C VAL A 170 -11.52 -39.48 8.13
N GLY A 171 -12.43 -40.26 8.71
CA GLY A 171 -13.65 -40.67 8.02
C GLY A 171 -14.55 -39.49 7.67
N ARG A 172 -15.38 -39.67 6.63
CA ARG A 172 -16.28 -38.62 6.09
C ARG A 172 -17.18 -37.96 7.13
N ASN A 173 -17.66 -38.72 8.12
CA ASN A 173 -18.52 -38.18 9.18
C ASN A 173 -17.76 -37.18 10.09
N VAL A 174 -16.47 -37.41 10.32
CA VAL A 174 -15.62 -36.50 11.10
C VAL A 174 -15.30 -35.26 10.27
N LYS A 175 -14.98 -35.40 8.97
CA LYS A 175 -14.81 -34.26 8.06
C LYS A 175 -16.03 -33.35 8.03
N LYS A 176 -17.23 -33.90 7.88
CA LYS A 176 -18.49 -33.12 7.91
C LYS A 176 -18.69 -32.37 9.23
N ARG A 177 -18.28 -32.97 10.36
CA ARG A 177 -18.33 -32.31 11.67
C ARG A 177 -17.36 -31.14 11.74
N ILE A 178 -16.12 -31.33 11.29
CA ILE A 178 -15.13 -30.24 11.19
C ILE A 178 -15.68 -29.08 10.37
N VAL A 179 -16.23 -29.36 9.18
CA VAL A 179 -16.81 -28.33 8.29
C VAL A 179 -17.92 -27.56 8.99
N LYS A 180 -18.83 -28.25 9.67
CA LYS A 180 -19.93 -27.61 10.41
C LYS A 180 -19.41 -26.73 11.55
N ASP A 181 -18.39 -27.19 12.28
CA ASP A 181 -17.80 -26.43 13.38
C ASP A 181 -17.06 -25.18 12.88
N ILE A 182 -16.36 -25.30 11.75
CA ILE A 182 -15.73 -24.15 11.06
C ILE A 182 -16.81 -23.14 10.67
N GLN A 183 -17.86 -23.56 9.97
CA GLN A 183 -18.96 -22.68 9.55
C GLN A 183 -19.58 -21.95 10.74
N SER A 184 -19.86 -22.66 11.84
CA SER A 184 -20.43 -22.05 13.04
C SER A 184 -19.49 -21.05 13.73
N LYS A 185 -18.17 -21.28 13.70
CA LYS A 185 -17.18 -20.37 14.31
C LYS A 185 -16.76 -19.21 13.40
N ILE A 186 -17.00 -19.30 12.09
CA ILE A 186 -16.78 -18.20 11.15
C ILE A 186 -17.90 -17.17 11.22
N GLU A 187 -19.13 -17.56 11.58
CA GLU A 187 -20.28 -16.66 11.63
C GLU A 187 -20.03 -15.37 12.44
N PRO A 188 -19.44 -15.40 13.65
CA PRO A 188 -19.05 -14.17 14.37
C PRO A 188 -17.94 -13.36 13.69
N LEU A 189 -17.07 -14.01 12.89
CA LEU A 189 -16.03 -13.32 12.14
C LEU A 189 -16.60 -12.57 10.93
N ILE A 190 -17.71 -13.03 10.36
CA ILE A 190 -18.40 -12.34 9.26
C ILE A 190 -18.94 -10.98 9.71
N GLU A 191 -19.43 -10.88 10.95
CA GLU A 191 -19.87 -9.59 11.51
C GLU A 191 -18.72 -8.57 11.57
N ARG A 192 -17.52 -9.03 11.92
CA ARG A 192 -16.30 -8.19 11.98
C ARG A 192 -15.68 -7.95 10.61
N TYR A 193 -15.74 -8.94 9.72
CA TYR A 193 -15.13 -8.93 8.39
C TYR A 193 -16.16 -9.38 7.35
N PRO A 194 -17.02 -8.47 6.86
CA PRO A 194 -18.15 -8.83 5.99
C PRO A 194 -17.76 -9.55 4.69
N PHE A 195 -16.55 -9.30 4.18
CA PHE A 195 -16.03 -9.96 2.97
C PHE A 195 -15.85 -11.48 3.13
N LEU A 196 -15.76 -11.99 4.36
CA LEU A 196 -15.66 -13.43 4.63
C LEU A 196 -16.95 -14.20 4.30
N SER A 197 -18.09 -13.51 4.17
CA SER A 197 -19.36 -14.14 3.76
C SER A 197 -19.30 -14.83 2.40
N SER A 198 -18.34 -14.45 1.55
CA SER A 198 -18.11 -15.02 0.23
C SER A 198 -17.22 -16.27 0.23
N VAL A 199 -16.55 -16.59 1.34
CA VAL A 199 -15.58 -17.69 1.41
C VAL A 199 -16.32 -19.02 1.56
N PRO A 200 -16.29 -19.92 0.56
CA PRO A 200 -16.91 -21.22 0.69
C PRO A 200 -16.09 -22.11 1.64
N VAL A 201 -16.81 -22.96 2.39
CA VAL A 201 -16.23 -23.92 3.33
C VAL A 201 -16.76 -25.31 2.99
N ASP A 202 -15.85 -26.24 2.68
CA ASP A 202 -16.17 -27.60 2.28
C ASP A 202 -15.21 -28.66 2.87
N GLU A 203 -15.33 -29.91 2.42
CA GLU A 203 -14.47 -31.03 2.89
C GLU A 203 -12.98 -30.89 2.46
N ALA A 204 -12.67 -29.98 1.53
CA ALA A 204 -11.31 -29.65 1.09
C ALA A 204 -10.73 -28.44 1.86
N GLY A 205 -11.58 -27.58 2.42
CA GLY A 205 -11.21 -26.53 3.35
C GLY A 205 -11.91 -25.21 3.08
N LEU A 206 -11.18 -24.11 3.24
CA LEU A 206 -11.67 -22.76 2.93
C LEU A 206 -11.06 -22.33 1.61
N GLU A 207 -11.87 -21.83 0.67
CA GLU A 207 -11.37 -21.22 -0.57
C GLU A 207 -11.27 -19.71 -0.40
N VAL A 208 -10.19 -19.24 0.23
CA VAL A 208 -10.01 -17.81 0.47
C VAL A 208 -9.63 -17.04 -0.81
N LEU A 209 -9.25 -17.73 -1.89
CA LEU A 209 -9.01 -17.09 -3.20
C LEU A 209 -10.27 -16.45 -3.81
N GLU A 210 -11.47 -16.83 -3.35
CA GLU A 210 -12.73 -16.20 -3.75
C GLU A 210 -12.92 -14.79 -3.16
N ILE A 211 -12.06 -14.37 -2.20
CA ILE A 211 -12.11 -13.02 -1.65
C ILE A 211 -11.66 -12.02 -2.73
N ASN A 212 -12.62 -11.23 -3.22
CA ASN A 212 -12.31 -10.15 -4.16
C ASN A 212 -11.65 -8.97 -3.44
N VAL A 213 -10.33 -8.94 -3.45
CA VAL A 213 -9.53 -7.87 -2.82
C VAL A 213 -9.58 -6.54 -3.58
N LEU A 214 -9.91 -6.57 -4.87
CA LEU A 214 -9.94 -5.38 -5.75
C LEU A 214 -11.26 -4.63 -5.66
N SER A 215 -12.40 -5.34 -5.67
CA SER A 215 -13.73 -4.70 -5.65
C SER A 215 -14.13 -4.17 -4.28
N ASN A 216 -13.56 -4.74 -3.22
CA ASN A 216 -13.99 -4.50 -1.84
C ASN A 216 -13.10 -3.50 -1.08
N ASP A 217 -12.07 -2.93 -1.73
CA ASP A 217 -11.12 -1.96 -1.15
C ASP A 217 -10.61 -2.41 0.24
N ILE A 218 -10.24 -3.69 0.35
CA ILE A 218 -9.88 -4.30 1.63
C ILE A 218 -8.43 -3.91 1.97
N PRO A 219 -8.17 -3.17 3.05
CA PRO A 219 -6.79 -2.87 3.43
C PRO A 219 -6.05 -4.16 3.76
N TYR A 220 -4.82 -4.32 3.22
CA TYR A 220 -4.01 -5.54 3.42
C TYR A 220 -3.90 -5.96 4.89
N LYS A 221 -3.81 -5.00 5.82
CA LYS A 221 -3.77 -5.27 7.25
C LYS A 221 -5.03 -5.99 7.75
N ILE A 222 -6.21 -5.50 7.34
CA ILE A 222 -7.51 -6.09 7.71
C ILE A 222 -7.65 -7.48 7.08
N LEU A 223 -7.21 -7.65 5.82
CA LEU A 223 -7.17 -8.95 5.15
C LEU A 223 -6.31 -9.95 5.94
N ARG A 224 -5.08 -9.56 6.30
CA ARG A 224 -4.14 -10.41 7.04
C ARG A 224 -4.64 -10.77 8.44
N GLU A 225 -5.30 -9.85 9.14
CA GLU A 225 -5.94 -10.11 10.44
C GLU A 225 -7.11 -11.11 10.30
N ALA A 226 -7.95 -10.94 9.28
CA ALA A 226 -9.06 -11.86 9.02
C ALA A 226 -8.56 -13.28 8.66
N LEU A 227 -7.51 -13.39 7.85
CA LEU A 227 -6.90 -14.68 7.48
C LEU A 227 -6.25 -15.38 8.69
N GLU A 228 -5.64 -14.64 9.61
CA GLU A 228 -5.14 -15.18 10.89
C GLU A 228 -6.28 -15.73 11.75
N ASP A 229 -7.36 -14.96 11.90
CA ASP A 229 -8.52 -15.35 12.68
C ASP A 229 -9.16 -16.63 12.09
N LEU A 230 -9.26 -16.72 10.75
CA LEU A 230 -9.67 -17.94 10.05
C LEU A 230 -8.71 -19.11 10.30
N PHE A 231 -7.40 -18.89 10.16
CA PHE A 231 -6.37 -19.89 10.40
C PHE A 231 -6.44 -20.48 11.80
N ARG A 232 -6.62 -19.62 12.81
CA ARG A 232 -6.87 -20.05 14.20
C ARG A 232 -8.13 -20.91 14.31
N VAL A 233 -9.25 -20.48 13.71
CA VAL A 233 -10.52 -21.23 13.76
C VAL A 233 -10.38 -22.61 13.14
N VAL A 234 -9.81 -22.69 11.94
CA VAL A 234 -9.64 -23.97 11.21
C VAL A 234 -8.74 -24.91 12.00
N SER A 235 -7.60 -24.43 12.46
CA SER A 235 -6.64 -25.21 13.26
C SER A 235 -7.29 -25.78 14.52
N GLN A 236 -8.06 -24.95 15.25
CA GLN A 236 -8.78 -25.37 16.45
C GLN A 236 -9.87 -26.41 16.15
N CYS A 237 -10.67 -26.20 15.10
CA CYS A 237 -11.74 -27.12 14.73
C CYS A 237 -11.19 -28.49 14.34
N VAL A 238 -10.08 -28.54 13.60
CA VAL A 238 -9.45 -29.82 13.27
C VAL A 238 -8.84 -30.46 14.52
N ARG A 239 -8.08 -29.72 15.33
CA ARG A 239 -7.46 -30.24 16.57
C ARG A 239 -8.48 -30.80 17.57
N GLN A 240 -9.68 -30.21 17.65
CA GLN A 240 -10.74 -30.65 18.57
C GLN A 240 -11.49 -31.91 18.10
N ASN A 241 -11.54 -32.15 16.79
CA ASN A 241 -12.35 -33.23 16.20
C ASN A 241 -11.53 -34.45 15.79
N VAL A 242 -10.20 -34.34 15.79
CA VAL A 242 -9.29 -35.39 15.36
C VAL A 242 -8.50 -35.91 16.55
N ASP A 243 -8.22 -37.21 16.52
CA ASP A 243 -7.30 -37.85 17.46
C ASP A 243 -5.93 -37.13 17.47
N PRO A 244 -5.32 -36.87 18.65
CA PRO A 244 -4.07 -36.12 18.74
C PRO A 244 -2.94 -36.67 17.88
N ASP A 245 -2.78 -37.99 17.78
CA ASP A 245 -1.69 -38.61 17.00
C ASP A 245 -1.93 -38.40 15.50
N LYS A 246 -3.18 -38.51 15.06
CA LYS A 246 -3.57 -38.24 13.67
C LYS A 246 -3.44 -36.76 13.31
N TYR A 247 -3.81 -35.87 14.22
CA TYR A 247 -3.62 -34.43 14.05
C TYR A 247 -2.13 -34.11 13.89
N GLN A 248 -1.30 -34.59 14.82
CA GLN A 248 0.14 -34.37 14.78
C GLN A 248 0.75 -34.92 13.49
N ALA A 249 0.41 -36.16 13.10
CA ALA A 249 0.88 -36.75 11.85
C ALA A 249 0.49 -35.90 10.64
N ASN A 250 -0.73 -35.36 10.58
CA ASN A 250 -1.18 -34.47 9.52
C ASN A 250 -0.36 -33.17 9.47
N ILE A 251 -0.12 -32.52 10.62
CA ILE A 251 0.68 -31.30 10.67
C ILE A 251 2.09 -31.57 10.14
N PHE A 252 2.76 -32.64 10.58
CA PHE A 252 4.13 -32.92 10.15
C PHE A 252 4.25 -33.40 8.69
N ASN A 253 3.31 -34.23 8.22
CA ASN A 253 3.40 -34.83 6.89
C ASN A 253 2.90 -33.90 5.77
N ASN A 254 1.89 -33.09 6.05
CA ASN A 254 1.23 -32.24 5.05
C ASN A 254 1.60 -30.77 5.25
N VAL A 255 1.24 -30.19 6.39
CA VAL A 255 1.41 -28.74 6.60
C VAL A 255 2.88 -28.34 6.65
N MET A 256 3.71 -29.04 7.42
CA MET A 256 5.14 -28.72 7.54
C MET A 256 5.93 -29.00 6.27
N ARG A 257 5.43 -29.88 5.39
CA ARG A 257 6.02 -30.06 4.06
C ARG A 257 5.84 -28.79 3.23
N TYR A 258 4.61 -28.28 3.16
CA TYR A 258 4.33 -27.01 2.47
C TYR A 258 5.12 -25.83 3.08
N VAL A 259 5.14 -25.71 4.41
CA VAL A 259 5.89 -24.66 5.12
C VAL A 259 7.37 -24.66 4.75
N LYS A 260 7.98 -25.84 4.56
CA LYS A 260 9.38 -25.96 4.12
C LYS A 260 9.57 -25.57 2.66
N GLU A 261 8.63 -25.97 1.80
CA GLU A 261 8.67 -25.69 0.36
C GLU A 261 8.47 -24.18 0.07
N ASP A 262 7.66 -23.46 0.87
CA ASP A 262 7.36 -22.03 0.67
C ASP A 262 7.79 -21.10 1.83
N LEU A 263 8.86 -21.47 2.55
CA LEU A 263 9.32 -20.76 3.75
C LEU A 263 9.49 -19.24 3.54
N ARG A 264 9.97 -18.84 2.36
CA ARG A 264 10.23 -17.45 2.00
C ARG A 264 8.96 -16.61 2.01
N ARG A 265 7.86 -17.08 1.41
CA ARG A 265 6.59 -16.32 1.38
C ARG A 265 5.96 -16.30 2.78
N LEU A 266 6.02 -17.42 3.52
CA LEU A 266 5.55 -17.45 4.91
C LEU A 266 6.28 -16.44 5.81
N GLN A 267 7.60 -16.28 5.66
CA GLN A 267 8.36 -15.26 6.38
C GLN A 267 8.01 -13.84 5.93
N THR A 268 7.89 -13.62 4.61
CA THR A 268 7.59 -12.30 4.02
C THR A 268 6.27 -11.72 4.55
N TYR A 269 5.28 -12.58 4.80
CA TYR A 269 3.95 -12.16 5.28
C TYR A 269 3.72 -12.42 6.77
N ALA A 270 4.77 -12.76 7.52
CA ALA A 270 4.71 -13.12 8.94
C ALA A 270 3.68 -14.23 9.25
N ILE A 271 3.49 -15.17 8.33
CA ILE A 271 2.56 -16.32 8.48
C ILE A 271 3.24 -17.46 9.24
N LEU A 272 4.58 -17.53 9.21
CA LEU A 272 5.33 -18.54 9.95
C LEU A 272 5.04 -18.49 11.46
N ASP A 273 4.88 -17.29 12.02
CA ASP A 273 4.54 -17.09 13.43
C ASP A 273 3.14 -17.62 13.75
N ASP A 274 2.18 -17.46 12.85
CA ASP A 274 0.84 -18.03 13.00
C ASP A 274 0.88 -19.56 12.99
N VAL A 275 1.63 -20.14 12.06
CA VAL A 275 1.81 -21.60 11.95
C VAL A 275 2.35 -22.15 13.27
N VAL A 276 3.38 -21.52 13.83
CA VAL A 276 3.94 -21.93 15.13
C VAL A 276 2.91 -21.74 16.25
N ARG A 277 2.23 -20.59 16.30
CA ARG A 277 1.32 -20.22 17.38
C ARG A 277 0.06 -21.09 17.44
N TYR A 278 -0.49 -21.48 16.29
CA TYR A 278 -1.81 -22.11 16.23
C TYR A 278 -1.78 -23.61 15.93
N LEU A 279 -0.70 -24.14 15.36
CA LEU A 279 -0.62 -25.57 15.05
C LEU A 279 0.04 -26.40 16.15
N PHE A 280 0.91 -25.80 16.97
CA PHE A 280 1.65 -26.46 18.05
C PHE A 280 1.13 -25.96 19.41
#